data_AF-A0A931AHU0-F1
#
_entry.id   AF-A0A931AHU0-F1
#
_cell.length_a   1.000
_cell.length_b   1.000
_cell.length_c   1.000
_cell.angle_alpha   90.00
_cell.angle_beta   90.00
_cell.angle_gamma   90.00
#
_symmetry.space_group_name_H-M   'P 1'
#
loop_
_entity.id
_entity.type
_entity.pdbx_description
1 polymer ?
#
loop_
_entity_poly.entity_id
_entity_poly.type
_entity_poly.pdbx_seq_one_letter_code
_entity_poly.pdbx_strand_id
1 'polypeptide(L)'
;MPRLLRHYLAFRVSRKPYLGPCPERSGHPRCPRRQHFAQGPVTPYITMDVDGVFTVLNQVVASDMVCYLRYTQNAIVAQGMDQEQVAAMFRDHAAEELGHFQRGSDHVNQLGGSPDMDQATLQQRAHTALVSFA
;
A
#
# COMPACT_ATOMS: atom_id res chain seq x y z
N MET A 1 -7.92 28.04 0.94
CA MET A 1 -7.51 26.63 1.05
C MET A 1 -6.87 26.41 2.41
N PRO A 2 -7.51 25.71 3.36
CA PRO A 2 -7.18 25.84 4.78
C PRO A 2 -5.85 25.16 5.13
N ARG A 3 -5.09 25.85 6.00
CA ARG A 3 -3.71 25.61 6.48
C ARG A 3 -3.42 24.23 7.14
N LEU A 4 -4.36 23.30 7.18
CA LEU A 4 -4.26 22.05 7.94
C LEU A 4 -3.54 20.90 7.21
N LEU A 5 -3.45 20.93 5.87
CA LEU A 5 -2.80 19.86 5.10
C LEU A 5 -1.25 19.88 5.16
N ARG A 6 -0.63 21.00 5.57
CA ARG A 6 0.85 21.13 5.59
C ARG A 6 1.53 20.37 6.74
N HIS A 7 0.77 20.02 7.80
CA HIS A 7 1.32 19.29 8.94
C HIS A 7 1.18 17.76 8.82
N TYR A 8 0.29 17.26 7.95
CA TYR A 8 0.07 15.82 7.78
C TYR A 8 1.10 15.12 6.87
N LEU A 9 1.86 15.87 6.07
CA LEU A 9 2.91 15.32 5.19
C LEU A 9 4.32 15.35 5.78
N ALA A 10 4.49 15.81 7.03
CA ALA A 10 5.81 16.00 7.65
C ALA A 10 6.19 14.95 8.71
N PHE A 11 5.33 13.97 9.01
CA PHE A 11 5.50 13.08 10.18
C PHE A 11 5.49 11.57 9.88
N ARG A 12 6.00 11.15 8.71
CA ARG A 12 6.16 9.71 8.41
C ARG A 12 7.55 9.28 7.97
N VAL A 13 8.62 9.86 8.52
CA VAL A 13 9.93 9.16 8.59
C VAL A 13 10.70 9.61 9.85
N SER A 14 10.38 9.07 11.03
CA SER A 14 11.37 8.92 12.11
C SER A 14 10.78 8.20 13.31
N ARG A 15 11.05 6.90 13.43
CA ARG A 15 11.21 6.23 14.73
C ARG A 15 12.37 5.24 14.64
N LYS A 16 13.58 5.78 14.51
CA LYS A 16 14.78 5.12 15.07
C LYS A 16 15.16 5.89 16.34
N PRO A 17 15.55 5.22 17.44
CA PRO A 17 15.97 5.91 18.65
C PRO A 17 17.13 6.85 18.31
N TYR A 18 17.00 8.12 18.69
CA TYR A 18 17.99 9.16 18.45
C TYR A 18 19.18 8.93 19.39
N LEU A 19 20.10 8.05 18.99
CA LEU A 19 21.48 8.11 19.49
C LEU A 19 22.06 9.41 18.88
N GLY A 20 22.42 10.35 19.74
CA GLY A 20 22.95 11.67 19.34
C GLY A 20 24.14 11.60 18.37
N PRO A 21 24.61 12.75 17.86
CA PRO A 21 25.66 12.79 16.84
C PRO A 21 26.91 12.02 17.29
N CYS A 22 27.37 11.10 16.42
CA CYS A 22 28.60 10.34 16.63
C CYS A 22 29.78 11.31 16.55
N PRO A 23 30.67 11.37 17.54
CA PRO A 23 31.80 12.30 17.52
C PRO A 23 32.75 11.98 16.35
N GLU A 24 33.28 13.03 15.71
CA GLU A 24 33.99 13.05 14.41
C GLU A 24 35.32 12.29 14.31
N ARG A 25 35.57 11.25 15.13
CA ARG A 25 36.74 10.39 14.96
C ARG A 25 36.32 8.96 14.69
N SER A 26 36.37 8.62 13.41
CA SER A 26 36.13 7.30 12.83
C SER A 26 36.95 6.22 13.55
N GLY A 27 36.27 5.34 14.29
CA GLY A 27 36.88 4.19 14.96
C GLY A 27 36.14 3.65 16.19
N HIS A 28 35.11 4.35 16.67
CA HIS A 28 34.41 3.95 17.90
C HIS A 28 33.49 2.73 17.65
N PRO A 29 33.59 1.63 18.44
CA PRO A 29 32.87 0.36 18.22
C PRO A 29 31.34 0.48 18.38
N ARG A 30 30.83 1.61 18.86
CA ARG A 30 29.39 1.89 19.01
C ARG A 30 28.80 2.72 17.87
N CYS A 31 29.59 3.10 16.87
CA CYS A 31 29.07 3.74 15.66
C CYS A 31 29.03 2.74 14.50
N PRO A 32 27.83 2.32 14.06
CA PRO A 32 27.72 1.46 12.90
C PRO A 32 28.32 2.18 11.69
N ARG A 33 29.24 1.52 10.98
CA ARG A 33 29.74 2.01 9.70
C ARG A 33 28.53 2.12 8.77
N ARG A 34 28.11 3.34 8.44
CA ARG A 34 26.99 3.62 7.51
C ARG A 34 27.42 3.30 6.08
N GLN A 35 27.62 2.04 5.78
CA GLN A 35 27.86 1.58 4.42
C GLN A 35 26.71 0.62 4.10
N HIS A 36 25.92 0.96 3.10
CA HIS A 36 24.84 0.14 2.51
C HIS A 36 23.47 0.13 3.22
N PHE A 37 22.92 1.28 3.62
CA PHE A 37 21.48 1.38 3.93
C PHE A 37 20.59 1.67 2.71
N ALA A 38 21.17 1.99 1.54
CA ALA A 38 20.38 2.36 0.36
C ALA A 38 19.66 1.18 -0.30
N GLN A 39 20.06 -0.06 0.00
CA GLN A 39 19.54 -1.25 -0.70
C GLN A 39 18.60 -2.12 0.15
N GLY A 40 18.31 -1.76 1.41
CA GLY A 40 17.57 -2.66 2.31
C GLY A 40 18.31 -4.00 2.53
N PRO A 41 17.74 -4.94 3.30
CA PRO A 41 18.34 -6.26 3.47
C PRO A 41 18.22 -7.09 2.18
N VAL A 42 19.14 -6.89 1.23
CA VAL A 42 19.25 -7.74 0.04
C VAL A 42 20.09 -8.96 0.41
N THR A 43 19.47 -10.14 0.47
CA THR A 43 20.23 -11.39 0.56
C THR A 43 20.95 -11.62 -0.78
N PRO A 44 22.25 -11.94 -0.79
CA PRO A 44 23.08 -12.00 -2.01
C PRO A 44 22.66 -13.05 -3.06
N TYR A 45 21.67 -13.90 -2.76
CA TYR A 45 21.13 -14.93 -3.66
C TYR A 45 19.83 -14.53 -4.36
N ILE A 46 19.33 -13.33 -4.11
CA ILE A 46 18.10 -12.84 -4.74
C ILE A 46 18.45 -11.57 -5.52
N THR A 47 18.88 -11.73 -6.76
CA THR A 47 18.75 -10.66 -7.76
C THR A 47 17.27 -10.59 -8.17
N MET A 48 16.40 -10.14 -7.25
CA MET A 48 15.00 -9.89 -7.57
C MET A 48 14.96 -8.69 -8.51
N ASP A 49 14.29 -8.87 -9.63
CA ASP A 49 13.84 -7.76 -10.47
C ASP A 49 12.84 -6.93 -9.66
N VAL A 50 13.35 -5.91 -8.98
CA VAL A 50 12.58 -5.04 -8.08
C VAL A 50 11.49 -4.30 -8.87
N ASP A 51 11.76 -3.96 -10.13
CA ASP A 51 10.80 -3.29 -11.01
C ASP A 51 9.65 -4.24 -11.40
N GLY A 52 9.98 -5.52 -11.67
CA GLY A 52 8.99 -6.57 -11.87
C GLY A 52 8.10 -6.79 -10.65
N VAL A 53 8.67 -6.75 -9.44
CA VAL A 53 7.92 -6.87 -8.19
C VAL A 53 6.98 -5.68 -7.99
N PHE A 54 7.45 -4.45 -8.23
CA PHE A 54 6.57 -3.28 -8.16
C PHE A 54 5.45 -3.33 -9.19
N THR A 55 5.71 -3.85 -10.39
CA THR A 55 4.68 -4.03 -11.42
C THR A 55 3.56 -4.95 -10.91
N VAL A 56 3.92 -6.13 -10.41
CA VAL A 56 2.94 -7.10 -9.90
C VAL A 56 2.20 -6.58 -8.67
N LEU A 57 2.90 -5.97 -7.72
CA LEU A 57 2.27 -5.42 -6.52
C LEU A 57 1.28 -4.31 -6.87
N ASN A 58 1.59 -3.45 -7.84
CA ASN A 58 0.68 -2.40 -8.26
C ASN A 58 -0.53 -2.93 -9.05
N GLN A 59 -0.41 -4.07 -9.74
CA GLN A 59 -1.56 -4.78 -10.32
C GLN A 59 -2.50 -5.34 -9.24
N VAL A 60 -1.94 -5.90 -8.16
CA VAL A 60 -2.72 -6.36 -7.00
C VAL A 60 -3.42 -5.19 -6.32
N VAL A 61 -2.68 -4.12 -6.00
CA VAL A 61 -3.23 -2.89 -5.40
C VAL A 61 -4.37 -2.31 -6.25
N ALA A 62 -4.20 -2.25 -7.58
CA ALA A 62 -5.25 -1.79 -8.48
C ALA A 62 -6.48 -2.71 -8.48
N SER A 63 -6.26 -4.03 -8.53
CA SER A 63 -7.34 -5.03 -8.56
C SER A 63 -8.16 -4.99 -7.27
N ASP A 64 -7.51 -4.94 -6.11
CA ASP A 64 -8.17 -4.94 -4.81
C ASP A 64 -8.96 -3.64 -4.59
N MET A 65 -8.44 -2.50 -5.05
CA MET A 65 -9.17 -1.24 -4.99
C MET A 65 -10.42 -1.25 -5.89
N VAL A 66 -10.33 -1.81 -7.10
CA VAL A 66 -11.50 -1.96 -7.98
C VAL A 66 -12.49 -2.96 -7.38
N CYS A 67 -12.04 -4.07 -6.80
CA CYS A 67 -12.89 -5.01 -6.07
C CYS A 67 -13.60 -4.36 -4.88
N TYR A 68 -12.88 -3.57 -4.08
CA TYR A 68 -13.47 -2.80 -2.97
C TYR A 68 -14.60 -1.90 -3.46
N LEU A 69 -14.36 -1.11 -4.51
CA LEU A 69 -15.36 -0.23 -5.10
C LEU A 69 -16.55 -1.03 -5.66
N ARG A 70 -16.28 -2.15 -6.33
CA ARG A 70 -17.31 -3.03 -6.88
C ARG A 70 -18.20 -3.60 -5.80
N TYR A 71 -17.63 -4.19 -4.75
CA TYR A 71 -18.40 -4.76 -3.65
C TYR A 71 -19.14 -3.69 -2.85
N THR A 72 -18.54 -2.51 -2.68
CA THR A 72 -19.22 -1.35 -2.07
C THR A 72 -20.44 -0.93 -2.90
N GLN A 73 -20.27 -0.76 -4.21
CA GLN A 73 -21.37 -0.44 -5.12
C GLN A 73 -22.47 -1.49 -5.04
N ASN A 74 -22.09 -2.76 -5.10
CA ASN A 74 -22.98 -3.91 -5.02
C ASN A 74 -23.78 -3.93 -3.69
N ALA A 75 -23.14 -3.65 -2.55
CA ALA A 75 -23.83 -3.54 -1.28
C ALA A 75 -24.88 -2.41 -1.27
N ILE A 76 -24.58 -1.27 -1.91
CA ILE A 76 -25.46 -0.10 -1.95
C ILE A 76 -26.68 -0.33 -2.85
N VAL A 77 -26.49 -1.00 -4.00
CA VAL A 77 -27.54 -1.18 -5.00
C VAL A 77 -28.36 -2.46 -4.81
N ALA A 78 -28.06 -3.27 -3.79
CA ALA A 78 -28.81 -4.48 -3.49
C ALA A 78 -30.28 -4.16 -3.18
N GLN A 79 -31.18 -4.91 -3.82
CA GLN A 79 -32.63 -4.75 -3.73
C GLN A 79 -33.32 -6.13 -3.69
N GLY A 80 -34.55 -6.18 -3.17
CA GLY A 80 -35.37 -7.40 -3.09
C GLY A 80 -35.57 -7.92 -1.67
N MET A 81 -36.18 -9.10 -1.55
CA MET A 81 -36.54 -9.70 -0.24
C MET A 81 -35.31 -10.00 0.62
N ASP A 82 -34.23 -10.47 0.00
CA ASP A 82 -32.98 -10.85 0.70
C ASP A 82 -31.92 -9.74 0.68
N GLN A 83 -32.31 -8.50 0.37
CA GLN A 83 -31.37 -7.39 0.13
C GLN A 83 -30.41 -7.15 1.31
N GLU A 84 -30.86 -7.30 2.55
CA GLU A 84 -30.04 -7.04 3.74
C GLU A 84 -28.92 -8.08 3.86
N GLN A 85 -29.24 -9.36 3.64
CA GLN A 85 -28.28 -10.45 3.69
C GLN A 85 -27.25 -10.33 2.56
N VAL A 86 -27.71 -10.02 1.34
CA VAL A 86 -26.84 -9.81 0.17
C VAL A 86 -25.93 -8.59 0.37
N ALA A 87 -26.47 -7.48 0.87
CA ALA A 87 -25.69 -6.29 1.19
C ALA A 87 -24.68 -6.52 2.32
N ALA A 88 -25.02 -7.33 3.32
CA ALA A 88 -24.07 -7.72 4.38
C ALA A 88 -22.90 -8.52 3.80
N MET A 89 -23.18 -9.54 2.99
CA MET A 89 -22.13 -10.33 2.31
C MET A 89 -21.21 -9.45 1.47
N PHE A 90 -21.75 -8.50 0.69
CA PHE A 90 -20.90 -7.58 -0.08
C PHE A 90 -20.09 -6.61 0.79
N ARG A 91 -20.62 -6.17 1.94
CA ARG A 91 -19.86 -5.34 2.89
C ARG A 91 -18.69 -6.11 3.49
N ASP A 92 -18.87 -7.39 3.79
CA ASP A 92 -17.79 -8.24 4.30
C ASP A 92 -16.66 -8.39 3.27
N HIS A 93 -17.00 -8.70 2.01
CA HIS A 93 -16.02 -8.77 0.92
C HIS A 93 -15.34 -7.42 0.68
N ALA A 94 -16.08 -6.30 0.72
CA ALA A 94 -15.46 -4.97 0.60
C ALA A 94 -14.44 -4.72 1.71
N ALA A 95 -14.74 -5.11 2.96
CA ALA A 95 -13.81 -4.96 4.07
C ALA A 95 -12.55 -5.83 3.89
N GLU A 96 -12.69 -7.07 3.40
CA GLU A 96 -11.56 -7.95 3.09
C GLU A 96 -10.65 -7.34 2.02
N GLU A 97 -11.22 -6.87 0.91
CA GLU A 97 -10.46 -6.30 -0.20
C GLU A 97 -9.78 -4.98 0.16
N LEU A 98 -10.41 -4.17 1.02
CA LEU A 98 -9.74 -3.00 1.59
C LEU A 98 -8.51 -3.40 2.41
N GLY A 99 -8.60 -4.49 3.18
CA GLY A 99 -7.48 -5.07 3.89
C GLY A 99 -6.39 -5.60 2.96
N HIS A 100 -6.76 -6.18 1.82
CA HIS A 100 -5.82 -6.68 0.80
C HIS A 100 -5.05 -5.52 0.16
N PHE A 101 -5.81 -4.51 -0.29
CA PHE A 101 -5.30 -3.26 -0.83
C PHE A 101 -4.28 -2.58 0.11
N GLN A 102 -4.59 -2.50 1.41
CA GLN A 102 -3.70 -1.92 2.42
C GLN A 102 -2.40 -2.73 2.55
N ARG A 103 -2.49 -4.06 2.63
CA ARG A 103 -1.31 -4.93 2.74
C ARG A 103 -0.42 -4.84 1.50
N GLY A 104 -1.01 -4.82 0.30
CA GLY A 104 -0.29 -4.63 -0.95
C GLY A 104 0.42 -3.27 -0.98
N SER A 105 -0.29 -2.20 -0.61
CA SER A 105 0.26 -0.84 -0.57
C SER A 105 1.40 -0.69 0.44
N ASP A 106 1.24 -1.28 1.63
CA ASP A 106 2.28 -1.30 2.65
C ASP A 106 3.51 -2.08 2.18
N HIS A 107 3.33 -3.17 1.43
CA HIS A 107 4.44 -3.94 0.87
C HIS A 107 5.21 -3.15 -0.19
N VAL A 108 4.52 -2.44 -1.10
CA VAL A 108 5.17 -1.51 -2.04
C VAL A 108 6.03 -0.49 -1.30
N ASN A 109 5.48 0.12 -0.23
CA ASN A 109 6.21 1.09 0.59
C ASN A 109 7.40 0.47 1.36
N GLN A 110 7.26 -0.76 1.87
CA GLN A 110 8.36 -1.47 2.55
C GLN A 110 9.55 -1.75 1.63
N LEU A 111 9.28 -1.99 0.34
CA LEU A 111 10.30 -2.18 -0.69
C LEU A 111 10.88 -0.85 -1.21
N GLY A 112 10.43 0.29 -0.68
CA GLY A 112 10.92 1.63 -1.04
C GLY A 112 10.21 2.28 -2.23
N GLY A 113 9.15 1.67 -2.74
CA GLY A 113 8.29 2.24 -3.78
C GLY A 113 7.15 3.10 -3.22
N SER A 114 6.37 3.70 -4.11
CA SER A 114 5.07 4.32 -3.76
C SER A 114 3.95 3.51 -4.43
N PRO A 115 2.89 3.12 -3.71
CA PRO A 115 1.74 2.50 -4.35
C PRO A 115 1.12 3.48 -5.35
N ASP A 116 0.91 3.02 -6.57
CA ASP A 116 0.29 3.78 -7.63
C ASP A 116 -1.24 3.64 -7.52
N MET A 117 -1.86 4.68 -7.00
CA MET A 117 -3.30 4.80 -6.79
C MET A 117 -3.97 5.79 -7.77
N ASP A 118 -3.34 6.09 -8.91
CA ASP A 118 -3.95 6.99 -9.88
C ASP A 118 -5.28 6.42 -10.40
N GLN A 119 -6.36 7.13 -10.13
CA GLN A 119 -7.72 6.75 -10.51
C GLN A 119 -7.89 6.66 -12.03
N ALA A 120 -7.14 7.47 -12.79
CA ALA A 120 -7.24 7.48 -14.25
C ALA A 120 -6.70 6.20 -14.90
N THR A 121 -5.76 5.53 -14.24
CA THR A 121 -5.08 4.32 -14.77
C THR A 121 -5.41 3.05 -13.99
N LEU A 122 -6.14 3.18 -12.87
CA LEU A 122 -6.46 2.07 -11.97
C LEU A 122 -7.10 0.88 -12.70
N GLN A 123 -8.09 1.17 -13.54
CA GLN A 123 -8.84 0.15 -14.29
C GLN A 123 -8.00 -0.55 -15.37
N GLN A 124 -6.94 0.09 -15.87
CA GLN A 124 -6.05 -0.49 -16.87
C GLN A 124 -5.09 -1.53 -16.26
N ARG A 125 -4.81 -1.39 -14.96
CA ARG A 125 -3.90 -2.27 -14.20
C ARG A 125 -4.65 -3.37 -13.45
N ALA A 126 -5.92 -3.12 -13.12
CA ALA A 126 -6.76 -4.09 -12.45
C ALA A 126 -7.07 -5.30 -13.34
N HIS A 127 -7.01 -6.50 -12.78
CA HIS A 127 -7.44 -7.74 -13.43
C HIS A 127 -8.95 -7.99 -13.35
N THR A 128 -9.69 -7.00 -12.87
CA THR A 128 -11.12 -7.06 -12.60
C THR A 128 -11.77 -5.76 -13.08
N ALA A 129 -13.03 -5.85 -13.49
CA ALA A 129 -13.81 -4.69 -13.94
C ALA A 129 -14.73 -4.18 -12.83
N LEU A 130 -14.93 -2.87 -12.79
CA LEU A 130 -15.99 -2.24 -11.99
C LEU A 130 -17.35 -2.48 -12.66
N VAL A 131 -17.92 -3.67 -12.42
CA VAL A 131 -19.25 -4.05 -12.90
C VAL A 131 -20.20 -4.24 -11.73
N SER A 132 -21.36 -3.59 -11.80
CA SER A 132 -22.47 -3.76 -10.87
C SER A 132 -23.25 -5.03 -11.22
N PHE A 133 -23.83 -5.71 -10.22
CA PHE A 133 -24.74 -6.84 -10.49
C PHE A 133 -26.19 -6.42 -10.78
N ALA A 134 -26.53 -5.15 -10.55
CA ALA A 134 -27.85 -4.59 -10.81
C ALA A 134 -28.16 -4.42 -12.30
#